data_AF-A0A9E0QNI6-F1
#
_entry.id   AF-A0A9E0QNI6-F1
#
_cell.length_a   1.000
_cell.length_b   1.000
_cell.length_c   1.000
_cell.angle_alpha   90.00
_cell.angle_beta   90.00
_cell.angle_gamma   90.00
#
_symmetry.space_group_name_H-M   'P 1'
#
loop_
_entity.id
_entity.type
_entity.pdbx_description
1 polymer ?
#
loop_
_entity_poly.entity_id
_entity_poly.type
_entity_poly.pdbx_seq_one_letter_code
_entity_poly.pdbx_strand_id
1 'polypeptide(L)'
;DYISLGHFGVYQRILNGSERRKAIIKAAERIYPDLSKATEAVLDFNDKYQTPTAETISNELSTDLSALGEQLANRIELEDQLLGEMLA
;
A
#
# COMPACT_ATOMS: atom_id res chain seq x y z
N ASP A 1 12.21 -2.82 -0.16
CA ASP A 1 11.28 -2.05 -1.00
C ASP A 1 10.11 -1.50 -0.22
N TYR A 2 9.57 -0.41 -0.74
CA TYR A 2 8.53 0.41 -0.13
C TYR A 2 7.31 -0.41 0.35
N ILE A 3 6.75 -1.21 -0.55
CA ILE A 3 5.55 -2.02 -0.26
C ILE A 3 5.81 -3.08 0.81
N SER A 4 6.89 -3.86 0.68
CA SER A 4 7.22 -4.93 1.62
C SER A 4 7.55 -4.40 3.02
N LEU A 5 8.21 -3.24 3.11
CA LEU A 5 8.57 -2.62 4.40
C LEU A 5 7.33 -2.17 5.17
N GLY A 6 6.35 -1.61 4.47
CA GLY A 6 5.04 -1.31 5.06
C GLY A 6 4.37 -2.59 5.54
N HIS A 7 4.05 -3.49 4.60
CA HIS A 7 3.17 -4.65 4.84
C HIS A 7 3.73 -5.61 5.91
N PHE A 8 5.01 -5.99 5.82
CA PHE A 8 5.62 -6.96 6.75
C PHE A 8 6.33 -6.30 7.94
N GLY A 9 6.63 -5.01 7.88
CA GLY A 9 7.35 -4.29 8.93
C GLY A 9 6.41 -3.57 9.89
N VAL A 10 5.96 -2.39 9.47
CA VAL A 10 5.26 -1.44 10.36
C VAL A 10 3.87 -1.96 10.73
N TYR A 11 3.05 -2.36 9.75
CA TYR A 11 1.66 -2.76 9.99
C TYR A 11 1.55 -4.07 10.77
N GLN A 12 2.32 -5.08 10.37
CA GLN A 12 2.40 -6.35 11.10
C GLN A 12 2.80 -6.12 12.56
N ARG A 13 3.75 -5.23 12.88
CA ARG A 13 4.13 -4.96 14.28
C ARG A 13 3.01 -4.32 15.09
N ILE A 14 2.22 -3.42 14.48
CA ILE A 14 1.07 -2.80 15.13
C ILE A 14 -0.01 -3.84 15.39
N LEU A 15 -0.34 -4.67 14.40
CA LEU A 15 -1.37 -5.70 14.49
C LEU A 15 -0.98 -6.88 15.40
N ASN A 16 0.32 -7.23 15.46
CA ASN A 16 0.83 -8.31 16.31
C ASN A 16 0.91 -7.92 17.81
N GLY A 17 0.34 -6.77 18.20
CA GLY A 17 0.10 -6.40 19.60
C GLY A 17 1.30 -5.77 20.31
N SER A 18 2.33 -5.33 19.58
CA SER A 18 3.45 -4.59 20.18
C SER A 18 3.09 -3.13 20.50
N GLU A 19 2.07 -2.59 19.85
CA GLU A 19 1.52 -1.27 20.12
C GLU A 19 0.41 -1.37 21.18
N ARG A 20 0.37 -0.42 22.12
CA ARG A 20 -0.59 -0.39 23.24
C ARG A 20 -1.52 0.83 23.20
N ARG A 21 -1.17 1.86 22.41
CA ARG A 21 -1.98 3.06 22.24
C ARG A 21 -3.22 2.72 21.42
N LYS A 22 -4.39 2.74 22.09
CA LYS A 22 -5.69 2.37 21.50
C LYS A 22 -6.04 3.19 20.25
N ALA A 23 -5.64 4.46 20.19
CA ALA A 23 -5.88 5.32 19.03
C ALA A 23 -5.19 4.76 17.77
N ILE A 24 -3.89 4.42 17.89
CA ILE A 24 -3.08 3.86 16.80
C ILE A 24 -3.59 2.50 16.37
N ILE A 25 -3.96 1.63 17.31
CA ILE A 25 -4.53 0.31 16.98
C ILE A 25 -5.81 0.48 16.16
N LYS A 26 -6.74 1.34 16.61
CA LYS A 26 -7.99 1.61 15.87
C LYS A 26 -7.74 2.24 14.50
N ALA A 27 -6.79 3.16 14.41
CA ALA A 27 -6.41 3.77 13.15
C ALA A 27 -5.86 2.72 12.19
N ALA A 28 -4.95 1.86 12.67
CA ALA A 28 -4.38 0.76 11.88
C ALA A 28 -5.45 -0.24 11.42
N GLU A 29 -6.37 -0.67 12.30
CA GLU A 29 -7.49 -1.56 11.94
C GLU A 29 -8.38 -0.97 10.85
N ARG A 30 -8.63 0.35 10.89
CA ARG A 30 -9.41 1.06 9.87
C ARG A 30 -8.67 1.19 8.54
N ILE A 31 -7.37 1.48 8.60
CA ILE A 31 -6.54 1.80 7.43
C ILE A 31 -6.07 0.54 6.69
N TYR A 32 -5.78 -0.54 7.41
CA TYR A 32 -5.15 -1.74 6.87
C TYR A 32 -5.88 -2.36 5.66
N PRO A 33 -7.22 -2.46 5.62
CA PRO A 33 -7.92 -3.01 4.46
C PRO A 33 -7.61 -2.27 3.16
N ASP A 34 -7.61 -0.94 3.18
CA ASP A 34 -7.37 -0.13 1.97
C ASP A 34 -5.89 -0.11 1.59
N LEU A 35 -5.00 -0.15 2.58
CA LEU A 35 -3.57 -0.30 2.35
C LEU A 35 -3.22 -1.67 1.72
N SER A 36 -3.95 -2.72 2.12
CA SER A 36 -3.81 -4.05 1.53
C SER A 36 -4.22 -4.06 0.06
N LYS A 37 -5.31 -3.36 -0.32
CA LYS A 37 -5.72 -3.21 -1.73
C LYS A 37 -4.66 -2.52 -2.56
N ALA A 38 -4.07 -1.43 -2.05
CA ALA A 38 -2.99 -0.75 -2.76
C ALA A 38 -1.73 -1.63 -2.88
N THR A 39 -1.47 -2.47 -1.88
CA THR A 39 -0.39 -3.47 -1.94
C THR A 39 -0.64 -4.50 -3.04
N GLU A 40 -1.86 -5.03 -3.10
CA GLU A 40 -2.28 -6.00 -4.13
C GLU A 40 -2.18 -5.40 -5.53
N ALA A 41 -2.66 -4.16 -5.74
CA ALA A 41 -2.53 -3.47 -7.03
C ALA A 41 -1.07 -3.32 -7.51
N VAL A 42 -0.12 -3.13 -6.59
CA VAL A 42 1.31 -3.06 -6.94
C VAL A 42 1.86 -4.44 -7.30
N LEU A 43 1.44 -5.50 -6.60
CA LEU A 43 1.84 -6.86 -6.92
C LEU A 43 1.27 -7.28 -8.28
N ASP A 44 -0.01 -7.03 -8.53
CA ASP A 44 -0.67 -7.30 -9.81
C ASP A 44 0.02 -6.57 -10.97
N PHE A 45 0.38 -5.30 -10.77
CA PHE A 45 1.17 -4.55 -11.74
C PHE A 45 2.54 -5.19 -11.98
N ASN A 46 3.26 -5.55 -10.92
CA ASN A 46 4.58 -6.18 -11.04
C ASN A 46 4.51 -7.49 -11.82
N ASP A 47 3.54 -8.34 -11.50
CA ASP A 47 3.31 -9.63 -12.13
C ASP A 47 2.93 -9.47 -13.61
N LYS A 48 2.02 -8.53 -13.93
CA LYS A 48 1.60 -8.24 -15.31
C LYS A 48 2.78 -7.82 -16.20
N TYR A 49 3.73 -7.06 -15.65
CA TYR A 49 4.87 -6.50 -16.37
C TYR A 49 6.19 -7.25 -16.14
N GLN A 50 6.17 -8.45 -15.58
CA GLN A 50 7.38 -9.25 -15.35
C GLN A 50 8.07 -9.66 -16.66
N THR A 51 7.29 -9.98 -17.70
CA THR A 51 7.77 -10.30 -19.05
C THR A 51 6.87 -9.63 -20.09
N PRO A 52 6.97 -8.31 -20.27
CA PRO A 52 6.02 -7.57 -21.07
C PRO A 52 6.30 -7.72 -22.57
N THR A 53 5.24 -7.74 -23.37
CA THR A 53 5.34 -7.68 -24.83
C THR A 53 5.32 -6.22 -25.30
N ALA A 54 5.82 -5.95 -26.50
CA ALA A 54 5.75 -4.60 -27.08
C ALA A 54 4.29 -4.09 -27.22
N GLU A 55 3.35 -5.01 -27.48
CA GLU A 55 1.92 -4.70 -27.57
C GLU A 55 1.34 -4.31 -26.21
N THR A 56 1.64 -5.06 -25.15
CA THR A 56 1.23 -4.74 -23.77
C THR A 56 1.75 -3.36 -23.35
N ILE A 57 3.02 -3.07 -23.64
CA ILE A 57 3.63 -1.77 -23.32
C ILE A 57 2.93 -0.64 -24.08
N SER A 58 2.71 -0.81 -25.38
CA SER A 58 2.13 0.25 -26.21
C SER A 58 0.67 0.54 -25.89
N ASN A 59 -0.10 -0.47 -25.49
CA ASN A 59 -1.55 -0.37 -25.36
C ASN A 59 -2.04 -0.15 -23.93
N GLU A 60 -1.33 -0.69 -22.93
CA GLU A 60 -1.87 -0.82 -21.57
C GLU A 60 -1.05 -0.06 -20.52
N LEU A 61 0.27 0.07 -20.72
CA LEU A 61 1.19 0.59 -19.69
C LEU A 61 0.82 1.96 -19.16
N SER A 62 0.42 2.90 -20.02
CA SER A 62 0.07 4.26 -19.58
C SER A 62 -1.17 4.26 -18.68
N THR A 63 -2.17 3.44 -19.02
CA THR A 63 -3.41 3.34 -18.26
C THR A 63 -3.15 2.66 -16.93
N ASP A 64 -2.39 1.56 -16.94
CA ASP A 64 -2.06 0.81 -15.72
C ASP A 64 -1.18 1.62 -14.77
N LEU A 65 -0.20 2.39 -15.30
CA LEU A 65 0.62 3.30 -14.49
C LEU A 65 -0.21 4.41 -13.85
N SER A 66 -1.23 4.92 -14.57
CA SER A 66 -2.13 5.95 -14.02
C SER A 66 -2.95 5.36 -12.86
N ALA A 67 -3.54 4.19 -13.06
CA ALA A 67 -4.29 3.49 -12.02
C ALA A 67 -3.40 3.12 -10.81
N LEU A 68 -2.19 2.64 -11.05
CA LEU A 68 -1.21 2.34 -10.01
C LEU A 68 -0.83 3.60 -9.23
N GLY A 69 -0.63 4.72 -9.91
CA GLY A 69 -0.33 6.02 -9.31
C GLY A 69 -1.43 6.47 -8.34
N GLU A 70 -2.70 6.31 -8.72
CA GLU A 70 -3.84 6.61 -7.85
C GLU A 70 -3.86 5.71 -6.60
N GLN A 71 -3.61 4.41 -6.76
CA GLN A 71 -3.54 3.49 -5.62
C GLN A 71 -2.38 3.84 -4.67
N LEU A 72 -1.23 4.23 -5.21
CA LEU A 72 -0.07 4.67 -4.42
C LEU A 72 -0.34 5.99 -3.71
N ALA A 73 -1.01 6.95 -4.35
CA ALA A 73 -1.38 8.21 -3.73
C ALA A 73 -2.32 7.98 -2.54
N ASN A 74 -3.38 7.18 -2.73
CA ASN A 74 -4.29 6.80 -1.65
C ASN A 74 -3.56 6.10 -0.50
N ARG A 75 -2.60 5.22 -0.84
CA ARG A 75 -1.76 4.54 0.16
C ARG A 75 -0.92 5.51 0.99
N ILE A 76 -0.33 6.52 0.36
CA ILE A 76 0.48 7.54 1.05
C ILE A 76 -0.39 8.35 2.02
N GLU A 77 -1.59 8.77 1.60
CA GLU A 77 -2.50 9.51 2.48
C GLU A 77 -2.92 8.70 3.71
N LEU A 78 -3.18 7.41 3.52
CA LEU A 78 -3.48 6.48 4.60
C LEU A 78 -2.29 6.28 5.55
N GLU A 79 -1.08 6.21 5.00
CA GLU A 79 0.17 6.16 5.77
C GLU A 79 0.36 7.42 6.60
N ASP A 80 0.13 8.60 6.03
CA ASP A 80 0.22 9.89 6.73
C ASP A 80 -0.80 10.00 7.87
N GLN A 81 -2.03 9.50 7.68
CA GLN A 81 -3.02 9.44 8.76
C GLN A 81 -2.54 8.58 9.93
N LEU A 82 -1.97 7.40 9.64
CA LEU A 82 -1.43 6.55 10.70
C LEU A 82 -0.25 7.22 11.40
N LEU A 83 0.68 7.82 10.65
CA LEU A 83 1.82 8.55 11.22
C LEU A 83 1.37 9.72 12.11
N GLY A 84 0.32 10.44 11.72
CA GLY A 84 -0.29 11.48 12.54
C GLY A 84 -0.74 10.96 13.91
N GLU A 85 -1.42 9.81 13.94
CA GLU A 85 -1.84 9.17 15.19
C GLU A 85 -0.65 8.64 16.02
N MET A 86 0.48 8.30 15.37
CA MET A 86 1.69 7.84 16.06
C MET A 86 2.48 8.97 16.72
N LEU A 87 2.39 10.18 16.17
CA LEU A 87 3.10 11.39 16.61
C LEU A 87 2.28 12.26 17.58
N ALA A 88 0.96 12.01 17.69
CA ALA A 88 0.08 12.63 18.67
C ALA A 88 0.31 12.09 20.09
#